data_AF-A0A970BTA8-F1
#
_entry.id   AF-A0A970BTA8-F1
#
_cell.length_a   1.000
_cell.length_b   1.000
_cell.length_c   1.000
_cell.angle_alpha   90.00
_cell.angle_beta   90.00
_cell.angle_gamma   90.00
#
_symmetry.space_group_name_H-M   'P 1'
#
loop_
_entity.id
_entity.type
_entity.pdbx_description
1 polymer ?
#
loop_
_entity_poly.entity_id
_entity_poly.type
_entity_poly.pdbx_seq_one_letter_code
_entity_poly.pdbx_strand_id
1 'polypeptide(L)'
;SACPPARLPANRNDVRGILGVLVEAERCAVRGYTHICNLTAGKDHRTYALAQAILSEEIEHESWFSEFLGEGPSGHFMRRGETSPFVRPFMPTL
;
A
#
# COMPACT_ATOMS: atom_id res chain seq x y z
N SER A 1 -13.77 -1.82 -5.75
CA SER A 1 -12.43 -2.38 -5.52
C SER A 1 -12.29 -3.66 -6.32
N ALA A 2 -11.13 -3.93 -6.93
CA ALA A 2 -10.84 -5.23 -7.54
C ALA A 2 -10.49 -6.31 -6.50
N CYS A 3 -10.33 -5.92 -5.23
CA CYS A 3 -9.97 -6.80 -4.14
C CYS A 3 -11.20 -7.39 -3.45
N PRO A 4 -11.12 -8.65 -2.96
CA PRO A 4 -12.13 -9.21 -2.08
C PRO A 4 -12.34 -8.32 -0.83
N PRO A 5 -13.54 -8.32 -0.23
CA PRO A 5 -13.77 -7.59 1.02
C PRO A 5 -12.85 -8.10 2.13
N ALA A 6 -12.09 -7.19 2.75
CA ALA A 6 -11.30 -7.48 3.93
C ALA A 6 -12.22 -7.71 5.13
N ARG A 7 -12.34 -8.97 5.57
CA ARG A 7 -13.13 -9.35 6.76
C ARG A 7 -12.18 -9.72 7.89
N LEU A 8 -12.16 -8.92 8.95
CA LEU A 8 -11.36 -9.20 10.13
C LEU A 8 -11.85 -10.47 10.86
N PRO A 9 -10.96 -11.20 11.55
CA PRO A 9 -11.34 -12.33 12.38
C PRO A 9 -12.37 -11.94 13.46
N ALA A 10 -13.25 -12.88 13.83
CA ALA A 10 -14.22 -12.66 14.90
C ALA A 10 -13.55 -12.39 16.26
N ASN A 11 -12.44 -13.09 16.53
CA ASN A 11 -11.60 -12.83 17.69
C ASN A 11 -10.70 -11.62 17.41
N ARG A 12 -10.99 -10.49 18.06
CA ARG A 12 -10.20 -9.25 17.92
C ARG A 12 -8.78 -9.34 18.50
N ASN A 13 -8.50 -10.37 19.30
CA ASN A 13 -7.15 -10.63 19.83
C ASN A 13 -6.32 -11.55 18.92
N ASP A 14 -6.88 -12.04 17.81
CA ASP A 14 -6.12 -12.79 16.81
C ASP A 14 -5.28 -11.86 15.95
N VAL A 15 -4.18 -11.38 16.52
CA VAL A 15 -3.26 -10.44 15.85
C VAL A 15 -2.71 -11.02 14.55
N ARG A 16 -2.39 -12.31 14.52
CA ARG A 16 -1.90 -12.97 13.29
C ARG A 16 -2.98 -13.03 12.21
N GLY A 17 -4.21 -13.37 12.56
CA GLY A 17 -5.33 -13.33 11.62
C GLY A 17 -5.61 -11.92 11.10
N ILE A 18 -5.50 -10.90 11.94
CA ILE A 18 -5.62 -9.49 11.53
C ILE A 18 -4.51 -9.12 10.55
N LEU A 19 -3.24 -9.41 10.88
CA LEU A 19 -2.11 -9.15 10.00
C LEU A 19 -2.23 -9.87 8.66
N GLY A 20 -2.72 -11.11 8.64
CA GLY A 20 -2.98 -11.86 7.43
C GLY A 20 -4.03 -11.20 6.52
N VAL A 21 -5.09 -10.64 7.10
CA VAL A 21 -6.11 -9.89 6.33
C VAL A 21 -5.51 -8.59 5.77
N LEU A 22 -4.71 -7.87 6.57
CA LEU A 22 -4.11 -6.62 6.15
C LEU A 22 -3.08 -6.84 5.02
N VAL A 23 -2.14 -7.77 5.17
CA VAL A 23 -1.12 -8.03 4.14
C VAL A 23 -1.76 -8.47 2.81
N GLU A 24 -2.83 -9.27 2.84
CA GLU A 24 -3.54 -9.67 1.61
C GLU A 24 -4.31 -8.51 0.96
N ALA A 25 -4.82 -7.58 1.77
CA ALA A 25 -5.41 -6.35 1.25
C ALA A 25 -4.34 -5.50 0.53
N GLU A 26 -3.18 -5.29 1.16
CA GLU A 26 -2.08 -4.51 0.56
C GLU A 26 -1.52 -5.18 -0.70
N ARG A 27 -1.26 -6.50 -0.68
CA ARG A 27 -0.87 -7.27 -1.87
C ARG A 27 -1.82 -7.08 -3.04
N CYS A 28 -3.12 -7.04 -2.75
CA CYS A 28 -4.12 -6.78 -3.77
C CYS A 28 -4.09 -5.34 -4.28
N ALA A 29 -3.93 -4.37 -3.39
CA ALA A 29 -3.76 -2.96 -3.75
C ALA A 29 -2.52 -2.74 -4.63
N VAL A 30 -1.37 -3.34 -4.28
CA VAL A 30 -0.13 -3.33 -5.06
C VAL A 30 -0.38 -3.84 -6.49
N ARG A 31 -1.05 -4.98 -6.66
CA ARG A 31 -1.42 -5.48 -7.99
C ARG A 31 -2.33 -4.51 -8.73
N GLY A 32 -3.32 -3.93 -8.04
CA GLY A 32 -4.28 -2.98 -8.60
C GLY A 32 -3.62 -1.71 -9.14
N TYR A 33 -2.80 -1.05 -8.31
CA TYR A 33 -2.10 0.17 -8.73
C TYR A 33 -0.99 -0.11 -9.74
N THR A 34 -0.31 -1.25 -9.66
CA THR A 34 0.62 -1.69 -10.72
C THR A 34 -0.10 -1.79 -12.06
N HIS A 35 -1.29 -2.37 -12.09
CA HIS A 35 -2.10 -2.44 -13.30
C HIS A 35 -2.48 -1.05 -13.83
N ILE A 36 -2.90 -0.13 -12.97
CA ILE A 36 -3.21 1.26 -13.35
C ILE A 36 -1.98 1.97 -13.91
N CYS A 37 -0.81 1.86 -13.25
CA CYS A 37 0.44 2.42 -13.75
C CYS A 37 0.78 1.89 -15.15
N ASN A 38 0.62 0.60 -15.40
CA ASN A 38 0.86 0.01 -16.72
C ASN A 38 -0.12 0.52 -17.79
N LEU A 39 -1.37 0.80 -17.42
CA LEU A 39 -2.35 1.37 -18.35
C LEU A 39 -2.01 2.81 -18.73
N THR A 40 -1.54 3.62 -17.77
CA THR A 40 -1.37 5.07 -17.91
C THR A 40 0.06 5.50 -18.27
N ALA A 41 1.05 4.61 -18.15
CA ALA A 41 2.44 4.89 -18.48
C ALA A 41 2.59 5.44 -19.91
N GLY A 42 3.18 6.64 -20.02
CA GLY A 42 3.38 7.34 -21.29
C GLY A 42 2.12 7.86 -21.97
N LYS A 43 0.94 7.77 -21.33
CA LYS A 43 -0.36 8.18 -21.91
C LYS A 43 -1.08 9.24 -21.08
N ASP A 44 -1.13 9.04 -19.76
CA ASP A 44 -1.75 9.96 -18.81
C ASP A 44 -0.79 10.19 -17.65
N HIS A 45 0.01 11.24 -17.76
CA HIS A 45 1.05 11.56 -16.78
C HIS A 45 0.47 11.90 -15.40
N ARG A 46 -0.72 12.52 -15.34
CA ARG A 46 -1.32 12.93 -14.07
C ARG A 46 -1.80 11.71 -13.31
N THR A 47 -2.56 10.84 -13.96
CA THR A 47 -3.06 9.62 -13.34
C THR A 47 -1.92 8.65 -13.03
N TYR A 48 -0.92 8.54 -13.92
CA TYR A 48 0.28 7.75 -13.65
C TYR A 48 1.01 8.22 -12.40
N ALA A 49 1.28 9.53 -12.26
CA ALA A 49 2.00 10.06 -11.12
C ALA A 49 1.24 9.82 -9.80
N LEU A 50 -0.08 9.99 -9.79
CA LEU A 50 -0.91 9.70 -8.62
C LEU A 50 -0.92 8.20 -8.28
N ALA A 51 -1.17 7.34 -9.27
CA ALA A 51 -1.18 5.89 -9.06
C ALA A 51 0.18 5.36 -8.60
N GLN A 52 1.27 5.92 -9.13
CA GLN A 52 2.63 5.57 -8.73
C GLN A 52 2.91 5.97 -7.28
N ALA A 53 2.46 7.15 -6.85
CA ALA A 53 2.60 7.57 -5.46
C ALA A 53 1.83 6.67 -4.50
N ILE A 54 0.60 6.27 -4.85
CA ILE A 54 -0.17 5.33 -4.03
C ILE A 54 0.49 3.95 -4.03
N LEU A 55 0.92 3.45 -5.19
CA LEU A 55 1.64 2.17 -5.28
C LEU A 55 2.85 2.11 -4.34
N SER A 56 3.61 3.21 -4.22
CA SER A 56 4.72 3.29 -3.28
C SER A 56 4.28 3.14 -1.82
N GLU A 57 3.14 3.73 -1.42
CA GLU A 57 2.58 3.53 -0.08
C GLU A 57 2.17 2.07 0.15
N GLU A 58 1.45 1.44 -0.80
CA GLU A 58 0.95 0.08 -0.60
C GLU A 58 2.08 -0.95 -0.54
N ILE A 59 3.19 -0.73 -1.27
CA ILE A 59 4.40 -1.54 -1.15
C ILE A 59 5.03 -1.41 0.25
N GLU A 60 5.06 -0.20 0.82
CA GLU A 60 5.52 -0.01 2.20
C GLU A 60 4.62 -0.71 3.21
N HIS A 61 3.30 -0.54 3.08
CA HIS A 61 2.32 -1.19 3.96
C HIS A 61 2.41 -2.72 3.88
N GLU A 62 2.48 -3.29 2.68
CA GLU A 62 2.71 -4.72 2.48
C GLU A 62 3.99 -5.16 3.22
N SER A 63 5.09 -4.44 3.01
CA SER A 63 6.38 -4.79 3.62
C SER A 63 6.35 -4.78 5.15
N TRP A 64 5.67 -3.80 5.77
CA TRP A 64 5.52 -3.73 7.22
C TRP A 64 4.73 -4.92 7.77
N PHE A 65 3.60 -5.26 7.16
CA PHE A 65 2.80 -6.40 7.63
C PHE A 65 3.51 -7.74 7.39
N SER A 66 4.20 -7.89 6.26
CA SER A 66 5.03 -9.06 5.95
C SER A 66 6.16 -9.27 6.97
N GLU A 67 6.78 -8.19 7.46
CA GLU A 67 7.81 -8.28 8.50
C GLU A 67 7.24 -8.82 9.82
N PHE A 68 6.07 -8.33 10.26
CA PHE A 68 5.39 -8.85 11.46
C PHE A 68 5.00 -10.34 11.32
N LEU A 69 4.77 -10.81 10.09
CA LEU A 69 4.49 -12.22 9.79
C LEU A 69 5.76 -13.06 9.60
N GLY A 70 6.95 -12.45 9.57
CA GLY A 70 8.22 -13.15 9.40
C GLY A 70 8.52 -13.58 7.97
N GLU A 71 7.90 -12.95 6.97
CA GLU A 71 8.09 -13.29 5.55
C GLU A 71 9.37 -12.70 4.94
N GLY A 72 10.03 -11.77 5.64
CA GLY A 72 11.29 -11.16 5.24
C GLY A 72 11.52 -9.80 5.89
N PRO A 73 12.74 -9.23 5.81
CA PRO A 73 12.98 -7.87 6.28
C PRO A 73 12.23 -6.87 5.39
N SER A 74 11.54 -5.91 6.00
CA SER A 74 10.96 -4.82 5.23
C SER A 74 12.05 -3.79 4.88
N GLY A 75 11.94 -3.21 3.69
CA GLY A 75 12.72 -2.05 3.30
C GLY A 75 12.13 -0.82 4.00
N HIS A 76 12.47 -0.60 5.27
CA HIS A 76 11.99 0.55 6.02
C HIS A 76 12.49 1.85 5.37
N PHE A 77 11.59 2.56 4.69
CA PHE A 77 11.85 3.94 4.34
C PHE A 77 11.70 4.81 5.59
N MET A 78 12.74 5.57 5.92
CA MET A 78 12.70 6.44 7.08
C MET A 78 11.80 7.65 6.76
N ARG A 79 10.54 7.61 7.22
CA ARG A 79 9.62 8.74 7.10
C ARG A 79 10.15 9.93 7.92
N ARG A 80 10.28 11.09 7.28
CA ARG A 80 10.64 12.36 7.90
C ARG A 80 9.54 13.38 7.64
N GLY A 81 8.91 13.88 8.70
CA GLY A 81 7.76 14.80 8.61
C GLY A 81 6.41 14.10 8.76
N GLU A 82 5.33 14.85 8.56
CA GLU A 82 3.95 14.38 8.79
C GLU A 82 3.39 13.52 7.65
N THR A 83 3.88 13.73 6.43
CA THR A 83 3.36 13.08 5.21
C THR A 83 4.45 12.27 4.52
N SER A 84 4.07 11.17 3.86
CA SER A 84 5.02 10.39 3.07
C SER A 84 5.58 11.23 1.90
N PRO A 85 6.87 11.06 1.56
CA PRO A 85 7.46 11.75 0.42
C PRO A 85 6.78 11.42 -0.91
N PHE A 86 6.15 10.25 -1.05
CA PHE A 86 5.48 9.83 -2.28
C PHE A 86 4.18 10.59 -2.51
N VAL A 87 3.39 10.78 -1.45
CA VAL A 87 2.07 11.44 -1.53
C VAL A 87 2.14 12.96 -1.34
N ARG A 88 3.20 13.49 -0.72
CA ARG A 88 3.40 14.92 -0.48
C ARG A 88 3.14 15.82 -1.71
N PRO A 89 3.56 15.47 -2.94
CA PRO A 89 3.28 16.29 -4.12
C PRO A 89 1.79 16.49 -4.44
N PHE A 90 0.91 15.66 -3.86
CA PHE A 90 -0.55 15.66 -4.09
C PHE A 90 -1.34 16.20 -2.90
N MET A 91 -0.69 16.55 -1.80
CA MET A 91 -1.31 17.13 -0.61
C MET A 91 -1.04 18.64 -0.59
N PRO A 92 -1.99 19.48 -1.03
CA PRO A 92 -1.81 20.93 -0.92
C PRO A 92 -1.73 21.31 0.56
N THR A 93 -0.67 22.03 0.94
CA THR A 93 -0.65 22.79 2.20
C THR A 93 -1.72 23.86 2.11
N LEU A 94 -2.70 23.82 3.01
CA LEU A 94 -3.55 24.99 3.27
C LEU A 94 -2.71 26.14 3.83
#